data_AF-A0A7S1RXV0-F1
#
_entry.id   AF-A0A7S1RXV0-F1
#
_cell.length_a   1.000
_cell.length_b   1.000
_cell.length_c   1.000
_cell.angle_alpha   90.00
_cell.angle_beta   90.00
_cell.angle_gamma   90.00
#
_symmetry.space_group_name_H-M   'P 1'
#
loop_
_entity.id
_entity.type
_entity.pdbx_description
1 polymer ?
#
loop_
_entity_poly.entity_id
_entity_poly.type
_entity_poly.pdbx_seq_one_letter_code
_entity_poly.pdbx_strand_id
1 'polypeptide(L)'
;SEPKKVFPETDFVHFDHMGGALLTVFQCMTMEGWTDIMYYVQDGYGFWVATIYFFTLIPITSFFLLNVALAVVDEAREDIDGGKAEEDEEEEEGSQKDVDDPHLIEEDALAEALRNKNVPEYWLDIAPVRVLHSV
;
A
#
# COMPACT_ATOMS: atom_id res chain seq x y z
N SER A 1 13.74 -44.51 41.27
CA SER A 1 13.69 -43.15 40.71
C SER A 1 13.36 -43.28 39.24
N GLU A 2 12.14 -42.92 38.84
CA GLU A 2 11.80 -42.90 37.42
C GLU A 2 12.70 -41.90 36.70
N PRO A 3 13.19 -42.22 35.49
CA PRO A 3 13.99 -41.29 34.72
C PRO A 3 13.13 -40.07 34.39
N LYS A 4 13.63 -38.88 34.70
CA LYS A 4 13.06 -37.62 34.23
C LYS A 4 13.05 -37.72 32.70
N LYS A 5 11.86 -37.78 32.08
CA LYS A 5 11.73 -37.75 30.62
C LYS A 5 12.21 -36.38 30.16
N VAL A 6 13.50 -36.29 29.83
CA VAL A 6 14.07 -35.12 29.16
C VAL A 6 13.76 -35.32 27.69
N PHE A 7 12.76 -34.60 27.21
CA PHE A 7 12.45 -34.57 25.78
C PHE A 7 13.54 -33.73 25.09
N PRO A 8 14.29 -34.27 24.14
CA PRO A 8 15.44 -33.58 23.53
C PRO A 8 15.06 -32.34 22.69
N GLU A 9 13.77 -32.05 22.50
CA GLU A 9 13.28 -30.93 21.68
C GLU A 9 12.98 -29.65 22.48
N THR A 10 13.04 -29.66 23.82
CA THR A 10 12.64 -28.50 24.65
C THR A 10 13.80 -27.60 25.08
N ASP A 11 14.99 -27.69 24.47
CA ASP A 11 16.15 -26.88 24.88
C ASP A 11 15.93 -25.36 24.67
N PHE A 12 15.00 -24.98 23.78
CA PHE A 12 14.67 -23.57 23.51
C PHE A 12 13.26 -23.15 23.97
N VAL A 13 12.47 -24.08 24.50
CA VAL A 13 11.06 -23.89 24.86
C VAL A 13 10.89 -24.06 26.37
N HIS A 14 11.04 -22.96 27.10
CA HIS A 14 11.04 -22.95 28.57
C HIS A 14 10.68 -21.58 29.13
N PHE A 15 10.15 -21.58 30.36
CA PHE A 15 9.72 -20.37 31.08
C PHE A 15 10.64 -20.01 32.26
N ASP A 16 11.85 -20.57 32.32
CA ASP A 16 12.76 -20.39 33.47
C ASP A 16 13.40 -18.99 33.52
N HIS A 17 13.54 -18.32 32.38
CA HIS A 17 14.05 -16.96 32.30
C HIS A 17 13.30 -16.14 31.26
N MET A 18 13.33 -14.80 31.41
CA MET A 18 12.53 -13.89 30.61
C MET A 18 12.76 -14.03 29.10
N GLY A 19 14.02 -14.22 28.65
CA GLY A 19 14.31 -14.42 27.23
C GLY A 19 13.69 -15.68 26.61
N GLY A 20 13.69 -16.80 27.33
CA GLY A 20 13.13 -18.08 26.86
C GLY A 20 11.61 -18.04 26.88
N ALA A 21 11.03 -17.40 27.90
CA ALA A 21 9.61 -17.15 27.98
C ALA A 21 9.13 -16.28 26.81
N LEU A 22 9.85 -15.21 26.47
CA LEU A 22 9.50 -14.34 25.34
C LEU A 22 9.60 -15.08 24.00
N LEU A 23 10.64 -15.88 23.79
CA LEU A 23 10.79 -16.68 22.57
C LEU A 23 9.67 -17.71 22.44
N THR A 24 9.34 -18.40 23.53
CA THR A 24 8.24 -19.38 23.59
C THR A 24 6.89 -18.73 23.29
N VAL A 25 6.62 -17.55 23.87
CA VAL A 25 5.40 -16.78 23.58
C VAL A 25 5.37 -16.31 22.14
N PHE A 26 6.49 -15.80 21.61
CA PHE A 26 6.60 -15.40 20.20
C PHE A 26 6.29 -16.57 19.26
N GLN A 27 6.85 -17.75 19.51
CA GLN A 27 6.54 -18.97 18.76
C GLN A 27 5.06 -19.34 18.85
N CYS A 28 4.44 -19.18 20.02
CA CYS A 28 2.99 -19.42 20.13
C CYS A 28 2.18 -18.42 19.30
N MET A 29 2.62 -17.15 19.21
CA MET A 29 1.94 -16.11 18.42
C MET A 29 2.02 -16.36 16.91
N THR A 30 3.07 -17.03 16.41
CA THR A 30 3.16 -17.41 14.99
C THR A 30 2.26 -18.58 14.61
N MET A 31 1.52 -19.15 15.58
CA MET A 31 0.65 -20.32 15.41
C MET A 31 1.40 -21.59 14.99
N GLU A 32 2.69 -21.69 15.31
CA GLU A 32 3.51 -22.88 15.07
C GLU A 32 3.90 -23.55 16.40
N GLY A 33 3.71 -24.87 16.53
CA GLY A 33 4.15 -25.65 17.70
C GLY A 33 3.46 -25.29 19.03
N TRP A 34 2.48 -24.37 19.03
CA TRP A 34 1.78 -23.92 20.23
C TRP A 34 0.92 -25.00 20.88
N THR A 35 0.42 -25.96 20.11
CA THR A 35 -0.38 -27.08 20.63
C THR A 35 0.46 -28.00 21.51
N ASP A 36 1.70 -28.27 21.12
CA ASP A 36 2.63 -29.12 21.88
C ASP A 36 3.03 -28.43 23.18
N ILE A 37 3.29 -27.13 23.13
CA ILE A 37 3.55 -26.28 24.30
C ILE A 37 2.35 -26.31 25.25
N MET A 38 1.13 -26.16 24.73
CA MET A 38 -0.09 -26.27 25.54
C MET A 38 -0.18 -27.63 26.23
N TYR A 39 0.08 -28.74 25.53
CA TYR A 39 0.06 -30.08 26.13
C TYR A 39 1.10 -30.21 27.26
N TYR A 40 2.30 -29.68 27.08
CA TYR A 40 3.31 -29.66 28.16
C TYR A 40 2.86 -28.85 29.38
N VAL A 41 2.19 -27.71 29.17
CA VAL A 41 1.66 -26.89 30.28
C VAL A 41 0.45 -27.57 30.93
N GLN A 42 -0.38 -28.29 30.17
CA GLN A 42 -1.50 -29.07 30.74
C GLN A 42 -0.99 -30.16 31.69
N ASP A 43 0.09 -30.86 31.31
CA ASP A 43 0.71 -31.90 32.14
C ASP A 43 1.38 -31.32 33.39
N GLY A 44 1.90 -30.08 33.33
CA GLY A 44 2.61 -29.43 34.45
C GLY A 44 1.73 -28.62 35.41
N TYR A 45 0.73 -27.89 34.90
CA TYR A 45 -0.06 -26.90 35.64
C TYR A 45 -1.56 -27.20 35.69
N GLY A 46 -2.04 -28.16 34.89
CA GLY A 46 -3.41 -28.63 34.88
C GLY A 46 -4.17 -28.30 33.59
N PHE A 47 -5.01 -29.26 33.18
CA PHE A 47 -5.69 -29.26 31.89
C PHE A 47 -6.52 -28.00 31.61
N TRP A 48 -7.43 -27.64 32.51
CA TRP A 48 -8.41 -26.57 32.27
C TRP A 48 -7.79 -25.19 32.19
N VAL A 49 -6.82 -24.90 33.06
CA VAL A 49 -6.18 -23.58 33.12
C VAL A 49 -5.36 -23.33 31.84
N ALA A 50 -4.57 -24.33 31.43
CA ALA A 50 -3.77 -24.24 30.22
C ALA A 50 -4.65 -24.13 28.96
N THR A 51 -5.69 -24.96 28.84
CA THR A 51 -6.62 -24.90 27.69
C THR A 51 -7.24 -23.51 27.56
N ILE A 52 -7.80 -22.95 28.64
CA ILE A 52 -8.46 -21.64 28.59
C ILE A 52 -7.46 -20.53 28.24
N TYR A 53 -6.24 -20.59 28.77
CA TYR A 53 -5.20 -19.62 28.46
C TYR A 53 -4.83 -19.63 26.97
N PHE A 54 -4.48 -20.78 26.41
CA PHE A 54 -4.06 -20.87 25.00
C PHE A 54 -5.23 -20.63 24.03
N PHE A 55 -6.43 -21.15 24.31
CA PHE A 55 -7.59 -20.94 23.43
C PHE A 55 -8.14 -19.51 23.44
N THR A 56 -7.78 -18.68 24.41
CA THR A 56 -8.12 -17.25 24.38
C THR A 56 -6.98 -16.43 23.78
N LEU A 57 -5.73 -16.74 24.14
CA LEU A 57 -4.56 -16.02 23.66
C LEU A 57 -4.36 -16.14 22.14
N ILE A 58 -4.47 -17.35 21.59
CA ILE A 58 -4.19 -17.61 20.16
C ILE A 58 -5.15 -16.86 19.23
N PRO A 59 -6.49 -16.95 19.36
CA PRO A 59 -7.38 -16.23 18.46
C PRO A 59 -7.27 -14.71 18.64
N ILE A 60 -7.17 -14.20 19.88
CA ILE A 60 -7.04 -12.75 20.13
C ILE A 60 -5.79 -12.20 19.45
N THR A 61 -4.65 -12.89 19.59
CA THR A 61 -3.39 -12.48 18.98
C THR A 61 -3.43 -12.62 17.46
N SER A 62 -4.00 -13.71 16.94
CA SER A 62 -4.12 -13.94 15.49
C SER A 62 -4.94 -12.84 14.80
N PHE A 63 -6.10 -12.47 15.37
CA PHE A 63 -6.89 -11.35 14.83
C PHE A 63 -6.13 -10.03 14.87
N PHE A 64 -5.41 -9.75 15.95
CA PHE A 64 -4.60 -8.53 16.05
C PHE A 64 -3.46 -8.52 15.02
N LEU A 65 -2.72 -9.61 14.87
CA LEU A 65 -1.64 -9.74 13.89
C LEU A 65 -2.13 -9.57 12.46
N LEU A 66 -3.26 -10.20 12.11
CA LEU A 66 -3.87 -10.03 10.79
C LEU A 66 -4.29 -8.58 10.55
N ASN A 67 -4.91 -7.94 11.54
CA ASN A 67 -5.33 -6.54 11.42
C ASN A 67 -4.14 -5.59 11.27
N VAL A 68 -3.06 -5.80 12.02
CA VAL A 68 -1.81 -5.02 11.87
C VAL A 68 -1.17 -5.25 10.51
N ALA A 69 -1.08 -6.52 10.07
CA ALA A 69 -0.51 -6.84 8.76
C ALA A 69 -1.32 -6.21 7.61
N LEU A 70 -2.65 -6.25 7.69
CA LEU A 70 -3.52 -5.58 6.71
C LEU A 70 -3.28 -4.07 6.70
N ALA A 71 -3.25 -3.42 7.86
CA ALA A 71 -3.00 -1.99 7.95
C ALA A 71 -1.65 -1.58 7.32
N VAL A 72 -0.58 -2.34 7.58
CA VAL A 72 0.75 -2.09 7.00
C VAL A 72 0.75 -2.31 5.48
N VAL A 73 0.04 -3.34 5.00
CA VAL A 73 -0.07 -3.60 3.55
C VAL A 73 -0.88 -2.51 2.85
N ASP A 74 -1.89 -1.96 3.52
CA ASP A 74 -2.72 -0.88 3.00
C ASP A 74 -1.91 0.42 2.85
N GLU A 75 -1.19 0.81 3.91
CA GLU A 75 -0.27 1.96 3.91
C GLU A 75 0.80 1.82 2.80
N ALA A 76 1.40 0.63 2.67
CA ALA A 76 2.38 0.38 1.62
C ALA A 76 1.79 0.44 0.18
N ARG A 77 0.48 0.22 0.01
CA ARG A 77 -0.18 0.34 -1.30
C ARG A 77 -0.41 1.79 -1.67
N GLU A 78 -0.89 2.60 -0.71
CA GLU A 78 -1.12 4.03 -0.91
C GLU A 78 0.19 4.76 -1.30
N ASP A 79 1.31 4.41 -0.68
CA ASP A 79 2.63 4.98 -1.02
C ASP A 79 3.05 4.65 -2.47
N ILE A 80 2.76 3.43 -2.95
CA ILE A 80 3.12 2.99 -4.31
C ILE A 80 2.23 3.66 -5.37
N ASP A 81 0.93 3.79 -5.08
CA ASP A 81 -0.02 4.41 -6.01
C ASP A 81 0.14 5.95 -6.03
N GLY A 82 0.45 6.57 -4.90
CA GLY A 82 0.78 7.99 -4.81
C GLY A 82 2.05 8.34 -5.59
N GLY A 83 3.11 7.55 -5.46
CA GLY A 83 4.35 7.77 -6.20
C GLY A 83 4.20 7.65 -7.73
N LYS A 84 3.34 6.75 -8.21
CA LYS A 84 3.04 6.64 -9.64
C LYS A 84 2.23 7.81 -10.18
N ALA A 85 1.28 8.32 -9.40
CA ALA A 85 0.47 9.47 -9.79
C ALA A 85 1.34 10.73 -9.93
N GLU A 86 2.30 10.93 -9.02
CA GLU A 86 3.26 12.04 -9.11
C GLU A 86 4.21 11.91 -10.32
N GLU A 87 4.69 10.69 -10.63
CA GLU A 87 5.52 10.45 -11.83
C GLU A 87 4.75 10.69 -13.14
N ASP A 88 3.50 10.23 -13.23
CA ASP A 88 2.63 10.45 -14.40
C ASP A 88 2.31 11.95 -14.59
N GLU A 89 2.09 12.71 -13.51
CA GLU A 89 1.85 14.15 -13.56
C GLU A 89 3.09 14.95 -14.02
N GLU A 90 4.30 14.56 -13.59
CA GLU A 90 5.55 15.21 -14.03
C GLU A 90 5.86 14.95 -15.52
N GLU A 91 5.54 13.76 -16.05
CA GLU A 91 5.68 13.45 -17.48
C GLU A 91 4.67 14.22 -18.36
N GLU A 92 3.42 14.39 -17.91
CA GLU A 92 2.42 15.20 -18.61
C GLU A 92 2.76 16.70 -18.58
N GLU A 93 3.18 17.25 -17.43
CA GLU A 93 3.62 18.65 -17.34
C GLU A 93 4.91 18.92 -18.15
N GLY A 94 5.79 17.93 -18.25
CA GLY A 94 6.99 17.98 -19.07
C GLY A 94 6.69 18.04 -20.57
N SER A 95 5.70 17.28 -21.04
CA SER A 95 5.30 17.26 -22.46
C SER A 95 4.45 18.46 -22.87
N GLN A 96 3.67 19.05 -21.96
CA GLN A 96 2.79 20.18 -22.29
C GLN A 96 3.56 21.49 -22.54
N LYS A 97 4.75 21.67 -21.94
CA LYS A 97 5.60 22.87 -22.14
C LYS A 97 6.21 22.97 -23.54
N ASP A 98 6.20 21.90 -24.33
CA ASP A 98 6.78 21.87 -25.68
C ASP A 98 5.78 22.24 -26.79
N VAL A 99 4.49 22.49 -26.47
CA VAL A 99 3.40 22.70 -27.45
C VAL A 99 2.91 24.15 -27.57
N ASP A 100 3.39 25.06 -26.73
CA ASP A 100 3.10 26.50 -26.84
C ASP A 100 3.97 27.16 -27.92
N ASP A 101 3.81 26.77 -29.20
CA ASP A 101 4.27 27.55 -30.34
C ASP A 101 3.27 28.72 -30.55
N PRO A 102 3.64 29.98 -30.28
CA PRO A 102 2.72 31.12 -30.33
C PRO A 102 2.03 31.33 -31.70
N HIS A 103 2.52 30.65 -32.74
CA HIS A 103 2.06 30.81 -34.12
C HIS A 103 0.72 30.10 -34.45
N LEU A 104 0.27 29.12 -33.64
CA LEU A 104 -0.98 28.36 -33.91
C LEU A 104 -2.24 29.01 -33.30
N ILE A 105 -2.07 29.85 -32.27
CA ILE A 105 -3.17 30.52 -31.56
C ILE A 105 -3.84 31.58 -32.46
N GLU A 106 -3.07 32.22 -33.34
CA GLU A 106 -3.60 33.22 -34.28
C GLU A 106 -4.46 32.59 -35.39
N GLU A 107 -4.12 31.39 -35.86
CA GLU A 107 -4.87 30.75 -36.95
C GLU A 107 -6.22 30.22 -36.49
N ASP A 108 -6.31 29.65 -35.29
CA ASP A 108 -7.57 29.17 -34.71
C ASP A 108 -8.51 30.34 -34.37
N ALA A 109 -7.97 31.43 -33.83
CA ALA A 109 -8.75 32.65 -33.56
C ALA A 109 -9.29 33.28 -34.86
N LEU A 110 -8.51 33.22 -35.94
CA LEU A 110 -8.92 33.73 -37.26
C LEU A 110 -9.97 32.82 -37.92
N ALA A 111 -9.82 31.50 -37.83
CA ALA A 111 -10.80 30.54 -38.36
C ALA A 111 -12.16 30.65 -37.65
N GLU A 112 -12.15 30.85 -36.33
CA GLU A 112 -13.34 31.13 -35.51
C GLU A 112 -14.02 32.45 -35.93
N ALA A 113 -13.23 33.50 -36.17
CA ALA A 113 -13.71 34.80 -36.60
C ALA A 113 -14.33 34.75 -38.01
N LEU A 114 -13.70 34.07 -38.98
CA LEU A 114 -14.24 33.88 -40.33
C LEU A 114 -15.51 33.03 -40.34
N ARG A 115 -15.60 32.03 -39.44
CA ARG A 115 -16.78 31.16 -39.30
C ARG A 115 -18.00 31.93 -38.80
N ASN A 116 -17.79 32.88 -37.90
CA ASN A 116 -18.84 33.76 -37.43
C ASN A 116 -19.05 34.88 -38.47
N LYS A 117 -20.02 34.73 -39.38
CA LYS A 117 -20.32 35.64 -40.51
C LYS A 117 -20.68 37.10 -40.14
N ASN A 118 -20.38 37.55 -38.94
CA ASN A 118 -20.58 38.91 -38.45
C ASN A 118 -19.28 39.75 -38.46
N VAL A 119 -18.32 39.39 -39.31
CA VAL A 119 -17.07 40.14 -39.50
C VAL A 119 -17.38 41.40 -40.33
N PRO A 120 -17.05 42.61 -39.83
CA PRO A 120 -17.24 43.84 -40.59
C PRO A 120 -16.38 43.84 -41.86
N GLU A 121 -16.92 44.34 -42.98
CA GLU A 121 -16.26 44.30 -44.30
C GLU A 121 -14.86 44.93 -44.32
N TYR A 122 -14.58 45.91 -43.45
CA TYR A 122 -13.27 46.56 -43.32
C TYR A 122 -12.19 45.71 -42.64
N TRP A 123 -12.54 44.56 -42.04
CA TRP A 123 -11.58 43.67 -41.37
C TRP A 123 -10.71 42.88 -42.37
N LEU A 124 -11.16 42.70 -43.61
CA LEU A 124 -10.40 42.02 -44.67
C LEU A 124 -9.21 42.83 -45.17
N ASP A 125 -9.24 44.15 -45.03
CA ASP A 125 -8.15 45.06 -45.44
C ASP A 125 -7.01 45.11 -44.41
N ILE A 126 -7.28 44.69 -43.17
CA ILE A 126 -6.33 44.73 -42.03
C ILE A 126 -5.63 43.37 -41.88
N ALA A 127 -6.22 42.30 -42.43
CA ALA A 127 -5.64 40.98 -42.38
C ALA A 127 -4.30 40.95 -43.14
N PRO A 128 -3.26 40.27 -42.60
CA PRO A 128 -2.00 40.15 -43.28
C PRO A 128 -2.19 39.49 -44.66
N VAL A 129 -1.62 40.11 -45.70
CA VAL A 129 -1.79 39.75 -47.13
C VAL A 129 -1.53 38.27 -47.44
N ARG A 130 -0.78 37.56 -46.58
CA ARG A 130 -0.57 36.10 -46.70
C ARG A 130 -1.85 35.26 -46.64
N VAL A 131 -2.91 35.75 -46.01
CA VAL A 131 -4.15 34.98 -45.75
C VAL A 131 -5.15 35.07 -46.91
N LEU A 132 -5.12 36.15 -47.71
CA LEU A 132 -6.07 36.38 -48.82
C LEU A 132 -5.79 35.56 -50.09
N HIS A 133 -4.63 34.92 -50.20
CA HIS A 133 -4.22 34.20 -51.41
C HIS A 133 -4.51 32.69 -51.38
N SER A 134 -5.28 32.23 -50.37
CA SER A 134 -5.67 30.83 -50.16
C SER A 134 -7.19 30.57 -50.31
N VAL A 135 -7.95 31.51 -50.89
CA VAL A 135 -9.37 31.33 -51.23
C VAL A 135 -9.58 31.46 -52.73
#